data_AF-A0A7S2GWZ6-F1
#
_entry.id   AF-A0A7S2GWZ6-F1
#
_cell.length_a   1.000
_cell.length_b   1.000
_cell.length_c   1.000
_cell.angle_alpha   90.00
_cell.angle_beta   90.00
_cell.angle_gamma   90.00
#
_symmetry.space_group_name_H-M   'P 1'
#
loop_
_entity.id
_entity.type
_entity.pdbx_description
1 polymer ?
#
loop_
_entity_poly.entity_id
_entity_poly.type
_entity_poly.pdbx_seq_one_letter_code
_entity_poly.pdbx_strand_id
1 'polypeptide(L)'
;MAAAHSPSAARWQAASGQRVAGAELVVSGCANASTAMVVNGTYDATPTRNHGHPVFQKRPAAGSSAAVVSLYYWDERDGPSFHGWWLGPRVGADQVWAFRPGAAPMPPSSGWQVPYGGPVDASLRVSVASQPAPAAATPAARP
;
A
#
# COMPACT_ATOMS: atom_id res chain seq x y z
N MET A 1 31.99 -7.48 -50.55
CA MET A 1 32.35 -6.69 -49.35
C MET A 1 31.18 -5.72 -49.13
N ALA A 2 30.19 -6.12 -48.32
CA ALA A 2 30.06 -5.81 -46.88
C ALA A 2 29.45 -4.40 -46.67
N ALA A 3 28.44 -4.14 -45.84
CA ALA A 3 27.46 -4.92 -45.09
C ALA A 3 26.35 -3.91 -44.68
N ALA A 4 25.10 -4.38 -44.56
CA ALA A 4 23.95 -3.59 -44.13
C ALA A 4 24.05 -3.19 -42.64
N HIS A 5 23.57 -2.01 -42.24
CA HIS A 5 23.09 -1.76 -40.87
C HIS A 5 21.98 -0.70 -40.82
N SER A 6 20.79 -1.14 -40.42
CA SER A 6 19.65 -0.34 -39.94
C SER A 6 19.96 0.31 -38.58
N PRO A 7 19.49 1.53 -38.30
CA PRO A 7 19.40 1.98 -36.92
C PRO A 7 18.12 1.44 -36.27
N SER A 8 18.36 0.74 -35.16
CA SER A 8 17.45 0.00 -34.31
C SER A 8 16.28 0.85 -33.78
N ALA A 9 15.08 0.26 -33.80
CA ALA A 9 13.95 0.70 -33.02
C ALA A 9 14.27 0.59 -31.53
N ALA A 10 14.62 1.71 -30.90
CA ALA A 10 14.67 1.82 -29.45
C ALA A 10 13.24 1.72 -28.91
N ARG A 11 12.81 0.48 -28.67
CA ARG A 11 11.64 0.17 -27.85
C ARG A 11 11.89 0.82 -26.48
N TRP A 12 11.16 1.88 -26.17
CA TRP A 12 10.96 2.28 -24.78
C TRP A 12 10.25 1.12 -24.10
N GLN A 13 11.03 0.26 -23.44
CA GLN A 13 10.49 -0.71 -22.51
C GLN A 13 9.84 0.10 -21.39
N ALA A 14 8.52 -0.01 -21.29
CA ALA A 14 7.76 0.46 -20.16
C ALA A 14 8.38 -0.15 -18.90
N ALA A 15 9.11 0.66 -18.14
CA ALA A 15 9.57 0.31 -16.81
C ALA A 15 8.32 0.12 -15.94
N SER A 16 7.92 -1.14 -15.80
CA SER A 16 7.19 -1.69 -14.65
C SER A 16 6.07 -0.80 -14.12
N GLY A 17 4.94 -0.79 -14.84
CA GLY A 17 3.63 -0.58 -14.22
C GLY A 17 3.38 -1.74 -13.25
N GLN A 18 3.92 -1.62 -12.03
CA GLN A 18 3.83 -2.63 -11.00
C GLN A 18 2.35 -2.87 -10.70
N ARG A 19 1.87 -4.08 -11.00
CA ARG A 19 0.49 -4.50 -10.74
C ARG A 19 0.25 -4.50 -9.23
N VAL A 20 -0.27 -3.39 -8.71
CA VAL A 20 -0.83 -3.33 -7.35
C VAL A 20 -2.22 -3.97 -7.29
N ALA A 21 -2.80 -4.32 -8.45
CA ALA A 21 -4.04 -5.09 -8.54
C ALA A 21 -3.81 -6.51 -7.99
N GLY A 22 -4.09 -6.69 -6.69
CA GLY A 22 -3.92 -7.95 -5.95
C GLY A 22 -2.92 -7.91 -4.78
N ALA A 23 -2.29 -6.76 -4.50
CA ALA A 23 -1.35 -6.69 -3.37
C ALA A 23 -2.09 -6.68 -2.03
N GLU A 24 -1.75 -7.62 -1.16
CA GLU A 24 -2.21 -7.68 0.22
C GLU A 24 -1.18 -6.96 1.12
N LEU A 25 -1.65 -6.21 2.11
CA LEU A 25 -0.79 -5.64 3.15
C LEU A 25 -1.13 -6.23 4.51
N VAL A 26 -0.14 -6.27 5.39
CA VAL A 26 -0.33 -6.59 6.81
C VAL A 26 0.17 -5.42 7.63
N VAL A 27 -0.72 -4.89 8.49
CA VAL A 27 -0.38 -3.89 9.52
C VAL A 27 -0.30 -4.61 10.86
N SER A 28 0.79 -4.37 11.59
CA SER A 28 1.07 -5.07 12.85
C SER A 28 1.89 -4.20 13.81
N GLY A 29 1.95 -4.60 15.09
CA GLY A 29 2.63 -3.84 16.13
C GLY A 29 1.77 -2.67 16.63
N CYS A 30 2.40 -1.53 16.93
CA CYS A 30 1.83 -0.37 17.63
C CYS A 30 1.85 -0.49 19.16
N ALA A 31 2.56 0.43 19.80
CA ALA A 31 2.69 0.56 21.25
C ALA A 31 1.40 1.12 21.87
N ASN A 32 0.62 1.90 21.12
CA ASN A 32 -0.69 2.36 21.58
C ASN A 32 -1.74 1.25 21.40
N ALA A 33 -2.10 0.57 22.49
CA ALA A 33 -3.00 -0.60 22.46
C ALA A 33 -4.36 -0.31 21.79
N SER A 34 -4.99 0.83 22.10
CA SER A 34 -6.28 1.21 21.50
C SER A 34 -6.18 1.40 19.99
N THR A 35 -5.08 1.97 19.51
CA THR A 35 -4.82 2.10 18.08
C THR A 35 -4.49 0.74 17.45
N ALA A 36 -3.65 -0.06 18.10
CA ALA A 36 -3.26 -1.40 17.65
C ALA A 36 -4.48 -2.29 17.40
N MET A 37 -5.46 -2.27 18.32
CA MET A 37 -6.72 -3.02 18.19
C MET A 37 -7.50 -2.67 16.92
N VAL A 38 -7.43 -1.41 16.49
CA VAL A 38 -8.17 -0.91 15.33
C VAL A 38 -7.37 -1.14 14.05
N VAL A 39 -6.08 -0.80 14.01
CA VAL A 39 -5.32 -0.75 12.77
C VAL A 39 -4.64 -2.08 12.40
N ASN A 40 -4.36 -2.96 13.37
CA ASN A 40 -3.69 -4.22 13.04
C ASN A 40 -4.60 -5.16 12.27
N GLY A 41 -4.06 -5.81 11.24
CA GLY A 41 -4.79 -6.76 10.40
C GLY A 41 -4.29 -6.79 8.97
N THR A 42 -5.00 -7.56 8.16
CA THR A 42 -4.76 -7.71 6.73
C THR A 42 -5.58 -6.67 5.97
N TYR A 43 -4.98 -6.06 4.94
CA TYR A 43 -5.60 -5.05 4.10
C TYR A 43 -5.55 -5.49 2.64
N ASP A 44 -6.65 -5.29 1.95
CA ASP A 44 -6.79 -5.55 0.52
C ASP A 44 -6.68 -4.25 -0.26
N ALA A 45 -5.94 -4.27 -1.37
CA ALA A 45 -5.94 -3.16 -2.32
C ALA A 45 -7.35 -2.98 -2.92
N THR A 46 -7.86 -1.76 -2.90
CA THR A 46 -9.14 -1.42 -3.52
C THR A 46 -8.94 -1.14 -5.03
N PRO A 47 -10.00 -1.18 -5.85
CA PRO A 47 -9.93 -0.71 -7.23
C PRO A 47 -9.73 0.82 -7.35
N THR A 48 -9.89 1.55 -6.24
CA THR A 48 -9.78 3.00 -6.20
C THR A 48 -8.34 3.45 -5.91
N ARG A 49 -8.00 4.64 -6.42
CA ARG A 49 -6.73 5.33 -6.15
C ARG A 49 -7.02 6.66 -5.49
N ASN A 50 -6.07 7.14 -4.68
CA ASN A 50 -6.08 8.49 -4.15
C ASN A 50 -4.78 9.20 -4.53
N HIS A 51 -4.89 10.38 -5.15
CA HIS A 51 -3.76 11.16 -5.67
C HIS A 51 -2.72 10.35 -6.49
N GLY A 52 -3.18 9.37 -7.28
CA GLY A 52 -2.31 8.50 -8.08
C GLY A 52 -1.79 7.24 -7.36
N HIS A 53 -1.95 7.17 -6.04
CA HIS A 53 -1.48 6.05 -5.21
C HIS A 53 -2.61 5.05 -4.90
N PRO A 54 -2.27 3.78 -4.60
CA PRO A 54 -3.24 2.78 -4.19
C PRO A 54 -3.91 3.14 -2.85
N VAL A 55 -5.16 2.72 -2.69
CA VAL A 55 -5.88 2.71 -1.42
C VAL A 55 -6.03 1.27 -0.97
N PHE A 56 -5.88 1.02 0.33
CA PHE A 56 -6.05 -0.31 0.92
C PHE A 56 -7.12 -0.24 2.01
N GLN A 57 -7.93 -1.28 2.13
CA GLN A 57 -8.94 -1.39 3.18
C GLN A 57 -8.72 -2.63 4.02
N LYS A 58 -8.83 -2.47 5.34
CA LYS A 58 -8.70 -3.58 6.28
C LYS A 58 -9.80 -4.59 6.00
N ARG A 59 -9.40 -5.85 5.82
CA ARG A 59 -10.31 -6.97 5.67
C ARG A 59 -11.12 -7.12 6.96
N PRO A 60 -12.46 -7.16 6.90
CA PRO A 60 -13.28 -7.43 8.06
C PRO A 60 -12.89 -8.79 8.65
N ALA A 61 -12.85 -8.89 9.98
CA ALA A 61 -12.80 -10.20 10.62
C ALA A 61 -14.12 -10.94 10.32
N ALA A 62 -14.05 -12.25 10.09
CA ALA A 62 -15.23 -13.05 9.80
C ALA A 62 -16.31 -12.86 10.89
N GLY A 63 -17.52 -12.46 10.49
CA GLY A 63 -18.63 -12.21 11.40
C GLY A 63 -18.57 -10.88 12.17
N SER A 64 -17.66 -9.95 11.82
CA SER A 64 -17.54 -8.65 12.47
C SER A 64 -17.85 -7.49 11.52
N SER A 65 -18.65 -6.52 12.00
CA SER A 65 -18.82 -5.20 11.38
C SER A 65 -17.71 -4.22 11.80
N ALA A 66 -16.49 -4.72 12.01
CA ALA A 66 -15.36 -3.93 12.50
C ALA A 66 -15.17 -2.64 11.69
N ALA A 67 -14.71 -1.59 12.36
CA ALA A 67 -14.46 -0.29 11.73
C ALA A 67 -13.64 -0.47 10.44
N VAL A 68 -14.16 0.07 9.34
CA VAL A 68 -13.44 0.10 8.07
C VAL A 68 -12.22 0.98 8.28
N VAL A 69 -11.02 0.39 8.19
CA VAL A 69 -9.78 1.16 8.21
C VAL A 69 -9.28 1.25 6.79
N SER A 70 -8.99 2.47 6.35
CA SER A 70 -8.42 2.78 5.06
C SER A 70 -6.97 3.25 5.25
N LEU A 71 -6.07 2.67 4.47
CA LEU A 71 -4.71 3.16 4.29
C LEU A 71 -4.64 3.87 2.93
N TYR A 72 -4.27 5.15 2.94
CA TYR A 72 -4.28 5.98 1.74
C TYR A 72 -3.21 7.06 1.79
N TYR A 73 -2.87 7.61 0.63
CA TYR A 73 -1.92 8.71 0.49
C TYR A 73 -2.65 10.05 0.35
N TRP A 74 -2.04 11.14 0.77
CA TRP A 74 -2.48 12.53 0.55
C TRP A 74 -1.30 13.35 0.03
N ASP A 75 -1.51 14.15 -1.02
CA ASP A 75 -0.47 14.98 -1.63
C ASP A 75 -0.30 16.33 -0.90
N GLU A 76 0.57 17.21 -1.40
CA GLU A 76 0.88 18.51 -0.78
C GLU A 76 -0.18 19.59 -1.02
N ARG A 77 -1.36 19.28 -1.60
CA ARG A 77 -2.35 20.31 -1.98
C ARG A 77 -2.85 21.17 -0.82
N ASP A 78 -2.91 20.59 0.38
CA ASP A 78 -3.36 21.27 1.60
C ASP A 78 -2.18 21.70 2.49
N GLY A 79 -0.95 21.54 1.99
CA GLY A 79 0.29 21.90 2.65
C GLY A 79 1.15 20.69 3.07
N PRO A 80 2.45 20.93 3.34
CA PRO A 80 3.43 19.87 3.60
C PRO A 80 3.12 19.05 4.85
N SER A 81 2.37 19.61 5.81
CA SER A 81 1.95 18.90 7.02
C SER A 81 0.95 17.77 6.74
N PHE A 82 0.24 17.83 5.61
CA PHE A 82 -0.75 16.81 5.24
C PHE A 82 -0.20 15.76 4.26
N HIS A 83 0.99 16.00 3.74
CA HIS A 83 1.59 15.18 2.71
C HIS A 83 2.18 13.88 3.29
N GLY A 84 1.57 12.76 2.91
CA GLY A 84 2.05 11.45 3.29
C GLY A 84 0.97 10.37 3.30
N TRP A 85 1.23 9.32 4.07
CA TRP A 85 0.37 8.16 4.21
C TRP A 85 -0.43 8.20 5.50
N TRP A 86 -1.68 7.79 5.44
CA TRP A 86 -2.66 7.91 6.50
C TRP A 86 -3.34 6.58 6.78
N LEU A 87 -3.62 6.31 8.06
CA LEU A 87 -4.56 5.30 8.51
C LEU A 87 -5.76 6.00 9.14
N GLY A 88 -6.93 5.86 8.51
CA GLY A 88 -8.16 6.52 8.96
C GLY A 88 -9.42 5.74 8.59
N PRO A 89 -10.61 6.13 9.09
CA PRO A 89 -11.85 5.40 8.85
C PRO A 89 -12.30 5.43 7.39
N ARG A 90 -11.84 6.43 6.64
CA ARG A 90 -12.05 6.60 5.19
C ARG A 90 -10.96 7.50 4.62
N VAL A 91 -10.86 7.56 3.30
CA VAL A 91 -10.02 8.53 2.60
C VAL A 91 -10.51 9.95 2.94
N GLY A 92 -9.60 10.84 3.33
CA GLY A 92 -9.91 12.23 3.70
C GLY A 92 -10.74 12.36 4.98
N ALA A 93 -10.56 11.45 5.94
CA ALA A 93 -11.22 11.56 7.25
C ALA A 93 -10.56 12.62 8.13
N ASP A 94 -11.38 13.35 8.90
CA ASP A 94 -10.88 14.37 9.85
C ASP A 94 -10.18 13.74 11.06
N GLN A 95 -10.62 12.56 11.47
CA GLN A 95 -10.00 11.78 12.54
C GLN A 95 -9.22 10.61 11.95
N VAL A 96 -7.96 10.49 12.38
CA VAL A 96 -7.01 9.49 11.89
C VAL A 96 -6.27 8.85 13.05
N TRP A 97 -5.78 7.63 12.84
CA TRP A 97 -5.05 6.87 13.85
C TRP A 97 -3.54 7.01 13.72
N ALA A 98 -3.04 7.07 12.49
CA ALA A 98 -1.62 7.16 12.24
C ALA A 98 -1.31 7.95 10.97
N PHE A 99 -0.13 8.57 10.95
CA PHE A 99 0.38 9.34 9.83
C PHE A 99 1.85 9.06 9.58
N ARG A 100 2.25 8.94 8.31
CA ARG A 100 3.64 8.82 7.88
C ARG A 100 3.94 9.90 6.82
N PRO A 101 4.66 10.98 7.15
CA PRO A 101 4.97 12.02 6.17
C PRO A 101 5.81 11.52 4.98
N GLY A 102 5.65 12.14 3.83
CA GLY A 102 6.52 11.99 2.65
C GLY A 102 5.94 11.19 1.48
N ALA A 103 6.62 11.29 0.33
CA ALA A 103 6.09 10.98 -1.01
C ALA A 103 6.31 9.53 -1.47
N ALA A 104 6.34 8.56 -0.55
CA ALA A 104 6.64 7.19 -0.96
C ALA A 104 5.56 6.64 -1.91
N PRO A 105 5.91 5.94 -3.01
CA PRO A 105 4.93 5.40 -3.96
C PRO A 105 4.01 4.33 -3.35
N MET A 106 4.48 3.67 -2.29
CA MET A 106 3.77 2.65 -1.52
C MET A 106 3.83 2.98 -0.02
N PRO A 107 2.90 2.44 0.79
CA PRO A 107 2.94 2.62 2.23
C PRO A 107 4.31 2.23 2.79
N PRO A 108 4.95 3.13 3.54
CA PRO A 108 6.22 2.85 4.18
C PRO A 108 6.07 1.80 5.27
N SER A 109 7.08 0.95 5.41
CA SER A 109 7.05 -0.12 6.41
C SER A 109 7.17 0.38 7.86
N SER A 110 7.71 1.59 8.07
CA SER A 110 7.95 2.18 9.38
C SER A 110 7.93 3.71 9.35
N GLY A 111 8.08 4.35 10.52
CA GLY A 111 8.11 5.80 10.66
C GLY A 111 6.74 6.43 10.90
N TRP A 112 5.77 5.64 11.34
CA TRP A 112 4.40 6.07 11.58
C TRP A 112 4.27 6.80 12.91
N GLN A 113 3.68 7.99 12.89
CA GLN A 113 3.31 8.74 14.08
C GLN A 113 1.98 8.21 14.62
N VAL A 114 1.97 7.83 15.90
CA VAL A 114 0.77 7.32 16.57
C VAL A 114 0.65 7.93 17.98
N PRO A 115 -0.46 8.64 18.30
CA PRO A 115 -1.51 9.09 17.38
C PRO A 115 -0.97 10.15 16.40
N TYR A 116 -1.80 10.62 15.46
CA TYR A 116 -1.43 11.73 14.57
C TYR A 116 -0.86 12.93 15.36
N GLY A 117 0.26 13.49 14.89
CA GLY A 117 0.99 14.58 15.56
C GLY A 117 1.79 14.14 16.80
N GLY A 118 1.74 12.86 17.16
CA GLY A 118 2.51 12.26 18.24
C GLY A 118 3.90 11.78 17.81
N PRO A 119 4.62 11.09 18.71
CA PRO A 119 5.93 10.51 18.40
C PRO A 119 5.80 9.39 17.36
N VAL A 120 6.92 9.11 16.68
CA VAL A 120 7.03 7.94 15.81
C VAL A 120 6.96 6.68 16.66
N ASP A 121 6.01 5.81 16.35
CA ASP A 121 5.90 4.48 16.92
C ASP A 121 6.87 3.53 16.19
N ALA A 122 7.97 3.20 16.86
CA ALA A 122 8.99 2.31 16.33
C ALA A 122 8.52 0.84 16.19
N SER A 123 7.34 0.48 16.71
CA SER A 123 6.80 -0.89 16.65
C SER A 123 5.74 -1.06 15.56
N LEU A 124 5.06 0.00 15.10
CA LEU A 124 4.08 -0.10 14.02
C LEU A 124 4.80 -0.48 12.71
N ARG A 125 4.31 -1.53 12.06
CA ARG A 125 4.87 -2.08 10.81
C ARG A 125 3.80 -2.29 9.77
N VAL A 126 4.12 -1.89 8.53
CA VAL A 126 3.35 -2.22 7.34
C VAL A 126 4.20 -3.09 6.42
N SER A 127 3.71 -4.27 6.08
CA SER A 127 4.42 -5.20 5.21
C SER A 127 3.55 -5.52 4.00
N VAL A 128 4.15 -5.53 2.81
CA VAL A 128 3.49 -6.06 1.62
C VAL A 128 3.55 -7.57 1.72
N ALA A 129 2.40 -8.22 1.90
CA ALA A 129 2.30 -9.65 1.73
C ALA A 129 2.43 -9.95 0.24
N SER A 130 3.51 -10.61 -0.14
CA SER A 130 3.63 -11.15 -1.49
C SER A 130 2.52 -12.18 -1.64
N GLN A 131 1.53 -11.93 -2.48
CA GLN A 131 0.54 -12.95 -2.83
C GLN A 131 1.31 -14.19 -3.32
N PRO A 132 1.04 -15.41 -2.81
CA PRO A 132 1.70 -16.60 -3.33
C PRO A 132 1.43 -16.64 -4.84
N ALA A 133 2.49 -16.72 -5.65
CA ALA A 133 2.32 -16.89 -7.09
C ALA A 133 1.37 -18.05 -7.35
N PRO A 134 0.41 -17.94 -8.30
CA PRO A 134 -0.44 -19.08 -8.64
C PRO A 134 0.49 -20.22 -9.04
N ALA A 135 0.39 -21.35 -8.31
CA ALA A 135 1.20 -22.53 -8.56
C ALA A 135 1.17 -22.84 -10.06
N ALA A 136 2.34 -22.83 -10.69
CA ALA A 136 2.49 -23.10 -12.11
C ALA A 136 1.80 -24.43 -12.42
N ALA A 137 0.68 -24.37 -13.14
CA ALA A 137 0.03 -25.55 -13.67
C ALA A 137 1.04 -26.22 -14.61
N THR A 138 1.52 -27.39 -14.21
CA THR A 138 2.35 -28.27 -15.03
C THR A 138 1.65 -28.49 -16.36
N PRO A 139 2.28 -28.22 -17.53
CA PRO A 139 1.67 -28.59 -18.79
C PRO A 139 1.62 -30.12 -18.85
N ALA A 140 0.41 -30.68 -18.79
CA ALA A 140 0.19 -32.09 -19.06
C ALA A 140 0.59 -32.37 -20.51
N ALA A 141 1.65 -33.16 -20.69
CA ALA A 141 2.02 -33.70 -21.98
C ALA A 141 0.85 -34.55 -22.53
N ARG A 142 0.42 -34.25 -23.75
CA ARG A 142 -0.53 -35.08 -24.51
C ARG A 142 0.23 -36.25 -25.15
N PRO A 143 -0.42 -37.43 -25.29
CA PRO A 143 0.17 -38.64 -25.86
C PRO A 143 0.46 -38.51 -27.36
#